data_AF-A0A511DE27-F1
#
_entry.id   AF-A0A511DE27-F1
#
_cell.length_a   1.000
_cell.length_b   1.000
_cell.length_c   1.000
_cell.angle_alpha   90.00
_cell.angle_beta   90.00
_cell.angle_gamma   90.00
#
_symmetry.space_group_name_H-M   'P 1'
#
loop_
_entity.id
_entity.type
_entity.pdbx_description
1 polymer ?
#
loop_
_entity_poly.entity_id
_entity_poly.type
_entity_poly.pdbx_seq_one_letter_code
_entity_poly.pdbx_strand_id
1 'polypeptide(L)'
;MEMFRLRIRMRDVEPPVVRVIDVPEVATLAELHLLLQAAFGWTDVHVHQFTVAGVVYAAPDPDWDLPVEDEARATLRSMPSTFEYLYDLGDCWDHEIAFVGPANELPGCVDGTGGRPPEDCGGPHGYARLLQVLADPQHESHADLKDWAGDLPTFDRAATDVYVRQTAGEVPESVRILLDVVRDGVTLTPAGRLPRSAVRAVQAHRPGWSADGRPATFEEHLHALFVLHGILRKVGLLRLFRGVLTPTKAAGDDAEIIRRLRAWFDDEFRDYLSAIVLGVLSVSGPLATRDMVDRVGALMGDGWLDQDGVGADYRHEIGLLRGELEALDLVSTDATTWEAGPSARTLLPRATRLAHIWSKEPAW
;
A
#
# COMPACT_ATOMS: atom_id res chain seq x y z
N MET A 1 19.56 0.51 -5.51
CA MET A 1 18.71 -0.50 -4.86
C MET A 1 18.63 -1.69 -5.79
N GLU A 2 18.84 -2.90 -5.28
CA GLU A 2 18.54 -4.16 -5.97
C GLU A 2 17.26 -4.68 -5.27
N MET A 3 16.24 -5.26 -5.89
CA MET A 3 16.02 -5.83 -7.22
C MET A 3 16.54 -7.26 -7.35
N PHE A 4 15.81 -8.16 -6.70
CA PHE A 4 15.83 -9.61 -6.89
C PHE A 4 14.66 -10.03 -7.78
N ARG A 5 14.89 -10.97 -8.70
CA ARG A 5 13.84 -11.65 -9.46
C ARG A 5 13.43 -12.92 -8.74
N LEU A 6 12.15 -13.00 -8.39
CA LEU A 6 11.53 -14.17 -7.76
C LEU A 6 10.58 -14.85 -8.75
N ARG A 7 10.62 -16.18 -8.79
CA ARG A 7 9.58 -17.02 -9.40
C ARG A 7 8.78 -17.64 -8.28
N ILE A 8 7.46 -17.43 -8.29
CA ILE A 8 6.53 -17.99 -7.32
C ILE A 8 5.57 -18.92 -8.04
N ARG A 9 5.48 -20.17 -7.56
CA ARG A 9 4.60 -21.20 -8.10
C ARG A 9 3.65 -21.69 -7.01
N MET A 10 2.35 -21.71 -7.28
CA MET A 10 1.37 -22.43 -6.47
C MET A 10 1.62 -23.95 -6.57
N ARG A 11 1.63 -24.63 -5.43
CA ARG A 11 1.71 -26.09 -5.35
C ARG A 11 0.32 -26.70 -5.52
N ASP A 12 0.31 -27.94 -6.02
CA ASP A 12 -0.88 -28.80 -6.20
C ASP A 12 -2.06 -28.20 -7.00
N VAL A 13 -1.84 -27.07 -7.67
CA VAL A 13 -2.78 -26.41 -8.59
C VAL A 13 -2.43 -26.74 -10.04
N GLU A 14 -3.41 -27.25 -10.77
CA GLU A 14 -3.35 -27.48 -12.23
C GLU A 14 -4.57 -26.84 -12.93
N PRO A 15 -4.41 -26.11 -14.05
CA PRO A 15 -3.15 -25.82 -14.75
C PRO A 15 -2.22 -24.92 -13.92
N PRO A 16 -0.89 -24.92 -14.18
CA PRO A 16 0.07 -24.33 -13.24
C PRO A 16 -0.09 -22.81 -13.15
N VAL A 17 -0.24 -22.29 -11.94
CA VAL A 17 -0.27 -20.85 -11.67
C VAL A 17 1.11 -20.39 -11.18
N VAL A 18 1.69 -19.43 -11.90
CA VAL A 18 3.04 -18.93 -11.67
C VAL A 18 3.07 -17.41 -11.85
N ARG A 19 3.84 -16.73 -11.01
CA ARG A 19 4.21 -15.32 -11.18
C ARG A 19 5.73 -15.19 -11.16
N VAL A 20 6.28 -14.28 -11.97
CA VAL A 20 7.67 -13.86 -11.91
C VAL A 20 7.68 -12.35 -11.68
N ILE A 21 8.24 -11.93 -10.55
CA ILE A 21 8.23 -10.55 -10.10
C ILE A 21 9.63 -10.09 -9.74
N ASP A 22 9.90 -8.81 -9.98
CA ASP A 22 11.11 -8.14 -9.52
C ASP A 22 10.75 -7.31 -8.29
N VAL A 23 11.51 -7.47 -7.21
CA VAL A 23 11.21 -6.87 -5.89
C VAL A 23 12.49 -6.35 -5.21
N PRO A 24 12.41 -5.34 -4.32
CA PRO A 24 13.57 -4.89 -3.55
C PRO A 24 14.15 -6.03 -2.68
N GLU A 25 15.46 -6.23 -2.69
CA GLU A 25 16.13 -7.23 -1.83
C GLU A 25 16.04 -6.87 -0.33
N VAL A 26 15.82 -5.58 -0.07
CA VAL A 26 15.63 -4.98 1.27
C VAL A 26 14.16 -5.00 1.72
N ALA A 27 13.26 -5.57 0.92
CA ALA A 27 11.88 -5.82 1.34
C ALA A 27 11.86 -6.78 2.52
N THR A 28 11.01 -6.52 3.50
CA THR A 28 10.72 -7.46 4.59
C THR A 28 9.83 -8.60 4.10
N LEU A 29 9.66 -9.67 4.88
CA LEU A 29 8.72 -10.73 4.53
C LEU A 29 7.27 -10.22 4.57
N ALA A 30 6.91 -9.32 5.49
CA ALA A 30 5.63 -8.60 5.48
C ALA A 30 5.43 -7.78 4.18
N GLU A 31 6.45 -7.07 3.71
CA GLU A 31 6.39 -6.31 2.45
C GLU A 31 6.32 -7.25 1.23
N LEU A 32 7.03 -8.39 1.27
CA LEU A 32 6.93 -9.42 0.25
C LEU A 32 5.52 -10.02 0.20
N HIS A 33 4.89 -10.31 1.34
CA HIS A 33 3.52 -10.80 1.39
C HIS A 33 2.57 -9.88 0.60
N LEU A 34 2.61 -8.57 0.86
CA LEU A 34 1.77 -7.60 0.13
C LEU A 34 2.04 -7.61 -1.39
N LEU A 35 3.29 -7.81 -1.80
CA LEU A 35 3.69 -7.94 -3.21
C LEU A 35 3.18 -9.26 -3.84
N LEU A 36 3.14 -10.36 -3.09
CA LEU A 36 2.54 -11.63 -3.53
C LEU A 36 1.03 -11.49 -3.67
N GLN A 37 0.36 -10.85 -2.72
CA GLN A 37 -1.07 -10.55 -2.78
C GLN A 37 -1.40 -9.72 -4.03
N ALA A 38 -0.60 -8.70 -4.35
CA ALA A 38 -0.71 -7.95 -5.60
C ALA A 38 -0.42 -8.79 -6.86
N ALA A 39 0.54 -9.71 -6.81
CA ALA A 39 0.94 -10.56 -7.93
C ALA A 39 -0.12 -11.63 -8.29
N PHE A 40 -0.76 -12.22 -7.28
CA PHE A 40 -1.86 -13.16 -7.46
C PHE A 40 -3.23 -12.46 -7.54
N GLY A 41 -3.31 -11.19 -7.13
CA GLY A 41 -4.52 -10.38 -7.16
C GLY A 41 -5.51 -10.72 -6.04
N TRP A 42 -5.01 -11.18 -4.90
CA TRP A 42 -5.80 -11.55 -3.72
C TRP A 42 -6.07 -10.38 -2.78
N THR A 43 -7.01 -10.59 -1.87
CA THR A 43 -7.59 -9.53 -1.03
C THR A 43 -6.90 -9.35 0.31
N ASP A 44 -6.07 -10.31 0.75
CA ASP A 44 -5.40 -10.33 2.06
C ASP A 44 -6.40 -10.07 3.20
N VAL A 45 -7.29 -11.06 3.31
CA VAL A 45 -8.32 -11.20 4.36
C VAL A 45 -8.08 -12.44 5.23
N HIS A 46 -7.11 -13.28 4.86
CA HIS A 46 -6.73 -14.48 5.60
C HIS A 46 -5.31 -14.38 6.16
N VAL A 47 -5.08 -15.07 7.28
CA VAL A 47 -3.74 -15.26 7.87
C VAL A 47 -2.78 -15.95 6.90
N HIS A 48 -1.48 -15.69 7.06
CA HIS A 48 -0.42 -16.22 6.21
C HIS A 48 0.86 -16.47 7.02
N GLN A 49 1.81 -17.20 6.42
CA GLN A 49 3.14 -17.42 6.99
C GLN A 49 4.16 -17.75 5.91
N PHE A 50 5.45 -17.56 6.22
CA PHE A 50 6.56 -18.07 5.44
C PHE A 50 7.29 -19.18 6.19
N THR A 51 7.72 -20.23 5.50
CA THR A 51 8.54 -21.31 6.08
C THR A 51 9.92 -21.32 5.40
N VAL A 52 10.96 -21.11 6.20
CA VAL A 52 12.34 -20.97 5.73
C VAL A 52 13.23 -21.92 6.52
N ALA A 53 13.70 -22.99 5.87
CA ALA A 53 14.53 -24.05 6.50
C ALA A 53 13.93 -24.63 7.80
N GLY A 54 12.60 -24.67 7.92
CA GLY A 54 11.88 -25.15 9.11
C GLY A 54 11.58 -24.10 10.18
N VAL A 55 11.99 -22.84 9.98
CA VAL A 55 11.60 -21.69 10.81
C VAL A 55 10.36 -21.03 10.19
N VAL A 56 9.35 -20.74 11.01
CA VAL A 56 8.14 -20.03 10.60
C VAL A 56 8.31 -18.53 10.86
N TYR A 57 8.01 -17.72 9.85
CA TYR A 57 7.93 -16.26 9.96
C TYR A 57 6.47 -15.85 9.70
N ALA A 58 5.92 -15.02 10.58
CA ALA A 58 4.56 -14.51 10.50
C ALA A 58 4.43 -13.20 11.29
N ALA A 59 3.31 -12.50 11.12
CA ALA A 59 2.94 -11.39 11.98
C ALA A 59 2.80 -11.87 13.44
N PRO A 60 3.44 -11.22 14.44
CA PRO A 60 3.27 -11.60 15.84
C PRO A 60 1.85 -11.33 16.32
N ASP A 61 1.16 -12.36 16.80
CA ASP A 61 -0.19 -12.27 17.36
C ASP A 61 -0.12 -12.36 18.91
N PRO A 62 -0.62 -11.36 19.66
CA PRO A 62 -0.57 -11.36 21.13
C PRO A 62 -1.48 -12.40 21.79
N ASP A 63 -2.50 -12.91 21.09
CA ASP A 63 -3.42 -13.92 21.60
C ASP A 63 -2.92 -15.36 21.32
N TRP A 64 -1.94 -15.52 20.43
CA TRP A 64 -1.38 -16.82 20.02
C TRP A 64 0.13 -16.89 20.30
N ASP A 65 0.50 -17.49 21.43
CA ASP A 65 1.90 -17.75 21.84
C ASP A 65 2.55 -18.89 21.01
N LEU A 66 2.64 -18.68 19.69
CA LEU A 66 3.28 -19.55 18.73
C LEU A 66 4.75 -19.13 18.54
N PRO A 67 5.70 -20.07 18.47
CA PRO A 67 7.12 -19.76 18.27
C PRO A 67 7.39 -19.38 16.79
N VAL A 68 7.08 -18.14 16.43
CA VAL A 68 7.32 -17.54 15.11
C VAL A 68 8.37 -16.43 15.18
N GLU A 69 9.11 -16.23 14.10
CA GLU A 69 9.97 -15.05 13.90
C GLU A 69 9.16 -13.90 13.29
N ASP A 70 9.45 -12.67 13.72
CA ASP A 70 8.76 -11.45 13.25
C ASP A 70 9.12 -11.15 11.77
N GLU A 71 8.16 -11.38 10.88
CA GLU A 71 8.31 -11.20 9.43
C GLU A 71 8.63 -9.76 9.02
N ALA A 72 8.27 -8.76 9.82
CA ALA A 72 8.58 -7.36 9.57
C ALA A 72 10.06 -7.02 9.84
N ARG A 73 10.83 -7.96 10.42
CA ARG A 73 12.28 -7.83 10.66
C ARG A 73 13.13 -8.70 9.73
N ALA A 74 12.55 -9.75 9.16
CA ALA A 74 13.21 -10.65 8.22
C ALA A 74 13.24 -10.03 6.82
N THR A 75 14.43 -9.86 6.22
CA THR A 75 14.56 -9.27 4.86
C THR A 75 14.75 -10.34 3.79
N LEU A 76 14.30 -10.07 2.57
CA LEU A 76 14.48 -10.98 1.43
C LEU A 76 15.96 -11.31 1.16
N ARG A 77 16.89 -10.34 1.33
CA ARG A 77 18.35 -10.57 1.22
C ARG A 77 18.86 -11.65 2.18
N SER A 78 18.23 -11.82 3.35
CA SER A 78 18.60 -12.85 4.33
C SER A 78 17.99 -14.24 4.05
N MET A 79 17.13 -14.37 3.03
CA MET A 79 16.47 -15.64 2.69
C MET A 79 17.36 -16.54 1.82
N PRO A 80 17.20 -17.87 1.90
CA PRO A 80 17.83 -18.81 0.96
C PRO A 80 17.26 -18.67 -0.45
N SER A 81 17.87 -19.34 -1.42
CA SER A 81 17.43 -19.35 -2.82
C SER A 81 16.02 -19.92 -3.04
N THR A 82 15.50 -20.70 -2.10
CA THR A 82 14.18 -21.33 -2.16
C THR A 82 13.56 -21.41 -0.77
N PHE A 83 12.31 -20.97 -0.64
CA PHE A 83 11.53 -21.03 0.59
C PHE A 83 10.02 -21.07 0.27
N GLU A 84 9.20 -21.26 1.30
CA GLU A 84 7.77 -21.52 1.14
C GLU A 84 6.93 -20.38 1.72
N TYR A 85 5.77 -20.11 1.10
CA TYR A 85 4.79 -19.12 1.54
C TYR A 85 3.40 -19.75 1.50
N LEU A 86 2.70 -19.71 2.63
CA LEU A 86 1.34 -20.21 2.81
C LEU A 86 0.41 -19.02 2.98
N TYR A 87 -0.59 -18.90 2.11
CA TYR A 87 -1.72 -17.98 2.28
C TYR A 87 -2.98 -18.77 2.61
N ASP A 88 -3.78 -18.22 3.53
CA ASP A 88 -4.99 -18.85 4.07
C ASP A 88 -4.72 -20.23 4.71
N LEU A 89 -4.68 -20.26 6.04
CA LEU A 89 -4.53 -21.50 6.82
C LEU A 89 -5.81 -22.37 6.81
N GLY A 90 -6.91 -21.91 6.21
CA GLY A 90 -8.12 -22.69 5.93
C GLY A 90 -8.03 -23.46 4.62
N ASP A 91 -7.89 -22.75 3.48
CA ASP A 91 -7.79 -23.34 2.15
C ASP A 91 -6.39 -23.91 1.81
N CYS A 92 -5.36 -23.52 2.55
CA CYS A 92 -3.96 -23.93 2.41
C CYS A 92 -3.37 -23.67 1.01
N TRP A 93 -3.23 -22.39 0.63
CA TRP A 93 -2.54 -22.04 -0.60
C TRP A 93 -1.02 -22.01 -0.41
N ASP A 94 -0.39 -23.17 -0.62
CA ASP A 94 1.06 -23.34 -0.61
C ASP A 94 1.73 -22.79 -1.88
N HIS A 95 2.79 -22.00 -1.69
CA HIS A 95 3.61 -21.43 -2.75
C HIS A 95 5.09 -21.76 -2.53
N GLU A 96 5.75 -22.17 -3.61
CA GLU A 96 7.20 -22.26 -3.66
C GLU A 96 7.77 -20.95 -4.26
N ILE A 97 8.60 -20.26 -3.48
CA ILE A 97 9.31 -19.05 -3.88
C ILE A 97 10.75 -19.42 -4.21
N ALA A 98 11.20 -19.12 -5.42
CA ALA A 98 12.55 -19.36 -5.89
C ALA A 98 13.23 -18.08 -6.41
N PHE A 99 14.42 -17.79 -5.90
CA PHE A 99 15.29 -16.74 -6.41
C PHE A 99 15.88 -17.14 -7.77
N VAL A 100 15.61 -16.32 -8.80
CA VAL A 100 16.07 -16.55 -10.17
C VAL A 100 17.39 -15.83 -10.45
N GLY A 101 17.62 -14.68 -9.81
CA GLY A 101 18.81 -13.85 -10.01
C GLY A 101 18.56 -12.37 -9.65
N PRO A 102 19.59 -11.53 -9.72
CA PRO A 102 19.42 -10.07 -9.63
C PRO A 102 18.65 -9.54 -10.84
N ALA A 103 17.91 -8.45 -10.63
CA ALA A 103 17.19 -7.69 -11.63
C ALA A 103 17.71 -6.24 -11.70
N ASN A 104 17.50 -5.57 -12.84
CA ASN A 104 17.92 -4.18 -13.05
C ASN A 104 16.73 -3.22 -13.30
N GLU A 105 15.50 -3.75 -13.23
CA GLU A 105 14.27 -3.02 -13.52
C GLU A 105 13.59 -2.55 -12.23
N LEU A 106 12.59 -1.66 -12.36
CA LEU A 106 11.75 -1.25 -11.23
C LEU A 106 10.90 -2.43 -10.73
N PRO A 107 10.38 -2.38 -9.48
CA PRO A 107 9.44 -3.38 -9.00
C PRO A 107 8.27 -3.58 -9.97
N GLY A 108 7.86 -4.84 -10.16
CA GLY A 108 6.92 -5.18 -11.22
C GLY A 108 6.78 -6.68 -11.51
N CYS A 109 5.98 -7.02 -12.52
CA CYS A 109 5.72 -8.39 -12.96
C CYS A 109 6.20 -8.61 -14.39
N VAL A 110 7.22 -9.44 -14.52
CA VAL A 110 7.98 -9.63 -15.77
C VAL A 110 7.51 -10.85 -16.57
N ASP A 111 6.88 -11.84 -15.92
CA ASP A 111 6.33 -13.04 -16.55
C ASP A 111 5.29 -13.73 -15.63
N GLY A 112 4.50 -14.65 -16.18
CA GLY A 112 3.55 -15.45 -15.41
C GLY A 112 2.60 -16.28 -16.28
N THR A 113 1.88 -17.20 -15.65
CA THR A 113 0.87 -18.04 -16.29
C THR A 113 -0.17 -18.49 -15.27
N GLY A 114 -1.34 -18.96 -15.75
CA GLY A 114 -2.45 -19.42 -14.93
C GLY A 114 -3.27 -18.28 -14.30
N GLY A 115 -4.59 -18.41 -14.40
CA GLY A 115 -5.54 -17.53 -13.72
C GLY A 115 -5.42 -17.61 -12.20
N ARG A 116 -5.91 -16.57 -11.50
CA ARG A 116 -6.03 -16.55 -10.04
C ARG A 116 -7.11 -17.56 -9.61
N PRO A 117 -6.84 -18.53 -8.72
CA PRO A 117 -7.90 -19.22 -7.99
C PRO A 117 -8.72 -18.21 -7.18
N PRO A 118 -10.07 -18.25 -7.21
CA PRO A 118 -10.89 -17.45 -6.31
C PRO A 118 -10.52 -17.75 -4.85
N GLU A 119 -10.64 -16.73 -3.99
CA GLU A 119 -10.55 -16.95 -2.53
C GLU A 119 -11.79 -17.72 -2.06
N ASP A 120 -11.68 -18.39 -0.89
CA ASP A 120 -12.71 -19.26 -0.31
C ASP A 120 -13.20 -20.42 -1.22
N CYS A 121 -12.43 -20.82 -2.25
CA CYS A 121 -12.87 -21.87 -3.18
C CYS A 121 -12.62 -23.30 -2.71
N GLY A 122 -12.05 -23.51 -1.51
CA GLY A 122 -11.73 -24.82 -0.94
C GLY A 122 -10.34 -25.32 -1.31
N GLY A 123 -9.37 -24.41 -1.47
CA GLY A 123 -7.97 -24.71 -1.75
C GLY A 123 -7.72 -25.33 -3.13
N PRO A 124 -6.52 -25.92 -3.35
CA PRO A 124 -6.15 -26.52 -4.63
C PRO A 124 -7.15 -27.60 -5.11
N HIS A 125 -7.71 -28.40 -4.19
CA HIS A 125 -8.72 -29.41 -4.51
C HIS A 125 -10.08 -28.79 -4.89
N GLY A 126 -10.52 -27.75 -4.18
CA GLY A 126 -11.74 -27.03 -4.47
C GLY A 126 -11.67 -26.31 -5.82
N TYR A 127 -10.55 -25.67 -6.13
CA TYR A 127 -10.30 -25.05 -7.44
C TYR A 127 -10.26 -26.08 -8.58
N ALA A 128 -9.59 -27.22 -8.39
CA ALA A 128 -9.58 -28.30 -9.39
C ALA A 128 -11.01 -28.82 -9.66
N ARG A 129 -11.85 -28.96 -8.63
CA ARG A 129 -13.27 -29.29 -8.78
C ARG A 129 -14.05 -28.18 -9.50
N LEU A 130 -13.82 -26.92 -9.15
CA LEU A 130 -14.46 -25.77 -9.78
C LEU A 130 -14.19 -25.75 -11.29
N LEU A 131 -12.93 -25.91 -11.70
CA LEU A 131 -12.55 -25.98 -13.11
C LEU A 131 -13.23 -27.15 -13.85
N GLN A 132 -13.33 -28.32 -13.21
CA GLN A 132 -14.01 -29.49 -13.79
C GLN A 132 -15.51 -29.23 -13.99
N VAL A 133 -16.18 -28.65 -13.00
CA VAL A 133 -17.62 -28.35 -13.08
C VAL A 133 -17.91 -27.25 -14.10
N LEU A 134 -17.13 -26.17 -14.12
CA LEU A 134 -17.31 -25.07 -15.10
C LEU A 134 -16.95 -25.47 -16.54
N ALA A 135 -16.24 -26.58 -16.74
CA ALA A 135 -15.97 -27.14 -18.07
C ALA A 135 -17.13 -28.00 -18.62
N ASP A 136 -18.11 -28.38 -17.77
CA ASP A 136 -19.28 -29.17 -18.17
C ASP A 136 -20.60 -28.40 -17.91
N PRO A 137 -21.16 -27.73 -18.93
CA PRO A 137 -22.46 -27.05 -18.84
C PRO A 137 -23.66 -27.95 -18.52
N GLN A 138 -23.50 -29.28 -18.49
CA GLN A 138 -24.55 -30.24 -18.10
C GLN A 138 -24.38 -30.74 -16.66
N HIS A 139 -23.28 -30.41 -15.98
CA HIS A 139 -23.06 -30.80 -14.59
C HIS A 139 -24.10 -30.14 -13.66
N GLU A 140 -24.65 -30.90 -12.71
CA GLU A 140 -25.75 -30.45 -11.85
C GLU A 140 -25.44 -29.14 -11.10
N SER A 141 -24.22 -28.98 -10.60
CA SER A 141 -23.74 -27.77 -9.91
C SER A 141 -23.17 -26.67 -10.83
N HIS A 142 -23.24 -26.81 -12.17
CA HIS A 142 -22.62 -25.83 -13.08
C HIS A 142 -23.22 -24.43 -12.92
N ALA A 143 -24.55 -24.31 -12.87
CA ALA A 143 -25.22 -23.02 -12.74
C ALA A 143 -24.82 -22.33 -11.43
N ASP A 144 -24.93 -23.03 -10.30
CA ASP A 144 -24.66 -22.48 -8.97
C ASP A 144 -23.18 -22.06 -8.81
N LEU A 145 -22.23 -22.89 -9.24
CA LEU A 145 -20.81 -22.54 -9.17
C LEU A 145 -20.41 -21.47 -10.19
N LYS A 146 -21.12 -21.35 -11.31
CA LYS A 146 -20.87 -20.27 -12.29
C LYS A 146 -21.39 -18.92 -11.80
N ASP A 147 -22.53 -18.92 -11.10
CA ASP A 147 -23.09 -17.73 -10.45
C ASP A 147 -22.18 -17.26 -9.29
N TRP A 148 -21.71 -18.20 -8.45
CA TRP A 148 -20.80 -17.90 -7.34
C TRP A 148 -19.40 -17.44 -7.78
N ALA A 149 -18.75 -18.16 -8.71
CA ALA A 149 -17.37 -17.86 -9.13
C ALA A 149 -17.25 -16.76 -10.20
N GLY A 150 -18.35 -16.40 -10.86
CA GLY A 150 -18.36 -15.47 -11.99
C GLY A 150 -17.50 -15.95 -13.17
N ASP A 151 -16.86 -15.00 -13.87
CA ASP A 151 -15.85 -15.29 -14.88
C ASP A 151 -14.46 -15.42 -14.25
N LEU A 152 -13.88 -16.63 -14.31
CA LEU A 152 -12.54 -16.88 -13.78
C LEU A 152 -11.49 -16.02 -14.52
N PRO A 153 -10.69 -15.22 -13.81
CA PRO A 153 -9.80 -14.25 -14.43
C PRO A 153 -8.60 -14.92 -15.11
N THR A 154 -8.39 -14.62 -16.39
CA THR A 154 -7.13 -14.93 -17.08
C THR A 154 -5.98 -14.08 -16.55
N PHE A 155 -4.74 -14.59 -16.60
CA PHE A 155 -3.57 -13.81 -16.22
C PHE A 155 -3.32 -12.64 -17.20
N ASP A 156 -3.30 -11.42 -16.68
CA ASP A 156 -2.88 -10.21 -17.38
C ASP A 156 -1.57 -9.69 -16.75
N ARG A 157 -0.46 -9.96 -17.42
CA ARG A 157 0.87 -9.52 -16.99
C ARG A 157 0.98 -7.99 -16.89
N ALA A 158 0.32 -7.23 -17.76
CA ALA A 158 0.44 -5.77 -17.75
C ALA A 158 -0.32 -5.16 -16.57
N ALA A 159 -1.52 -5.67 -16.26
CA ALA A 159 -2.25 -5.30 -15.07
C ALA A 159 -1.47 -5.69 -13.79
N THR A 160 -0.98 -6.94 -13.71
CA THR A 160 -0.18 -7.40 -12.57
C THR A 160 1.13 -6.62 -12.40
N ASP A 161 1.81 -6.19 -13.47
CA ASP A 161 2.99 -5.34 -13.40
C ASP A 161 2.70 -4.00 -12.71
N VAL A 162 1.59 -3.36 -13.10
CA VAL A 162 1.14 -2.11 -12.50
C VAL A 162 0.82 -2.30 -11.01
N TYR A 163 0.14 -3.38 -10.62
CA TYR A 163 -0.21 -3.61 -9.20
C TYR A 163 1.00 -3.94 -8.33
N VAL A 164 1.92 -4.78 -8.81
CA VAL A 164 3.16 -5.08 -8.07
C VAL A 164 4.01 -3.81 -7.91
N ARG A 165 4.13 -2.97 -8.94
CA ARG A 165 4.83 -1.68 -8.85
C ARG A 165 4.16 -0.72 -7.87
N GLN A 166 2.85 -0.57 -7.98
CA GLN A 166 2.06 0.30 -7.10
C GLN A 166 2.12 -0.14 -5.64
N THR A 167 2.08 -1.45 -5.36
CA THR A 167 2.20 -2.00 -4.00
C THR A 167 3.61 -1.90 -3.43
N ALA A 168 4.65 -2.06 -4.26
CA ALA A 168 6.04 -1.77 -3.85
C ALA A 168 6.18 -0.30 -3.42
N GLY A 169 5.53 0.58 -4.18
CA GLY A 169 5.35 1.98 -3.85
C GLY A 169 6.45 2.90 -4.35
N GLU A 170 6.17 4.19 -4.25
CA GLU A 170 7.04 5.26 -4.73
C GLU A 170 7.09 6.38 -3.68
N VAL A 171 8.26 7.01 -3.52
CA VAL A 171 8.41 8.16 -2.62
C VAL A 171 7.65 9.36 -3.21
N PRO A 172 6.68 9.96 -2.49
CA PRO A 172 5.97 11.15 -2.97
C PRO A 172 6.91 12.28 -3.39
N GLU A 173 6.57 13.00 -4.45
CA GLU A 173 7.43 14.07 -4.98
C GLU A 173 7.54 15.21 -3.96
N SER A 174 6.48 15.52 -3.22
CA SER A 174 6.49 16.46 -2.09
C SER A 174 7.60 16.15 -1.07
N VAL A 175 7.77 14.87 -0.72
CA VAL A 175 8.80 14.37 0.19
C VAL A 175 10.18 14.58 -0.42
N ARG A 176 10.38 14.24 -1.70
CA ARG A 176 11.64 14.50 -2.42
C ARG A 176 12.02 15.98 -2.39
N ILE A 177 11.08 16.85 -2.75
CA ILE A 177 11.29 18.31 -2.79
C ILE A 177 11.74 18.82 -1.42
N LEU A 178 11.09 18.41 -0.32
CA LEU A 178 11.49 18.88 1.01
C LEU A 178 12.85 18.31 1.44
N LEU A 179 13.12 17.03 1.19
CA LEU A 179 14.41 16.40 1.49
C LEU A 179 15.56 17.07 0.72
N ASP A 180 15.34 17.46 -0.54
CA ASP A 180 16.31 18.17 -1.36
C ASP A 180 16.54 19.61 -0.92
N VAL A 181 15.47 20.34 -0.55
CA VAL A 181 15.57 21.70 -0.01
C VAL A 181 16.36 21.75 1.31
N VAL A 182 16.32 20.69 2.12
CA VAL A 182 17.05 20.61 3.39
C VAL A 182 18.33 19.77 3.35
N ARG A 183 18.73 19.29 2.16
CA ARG A 183 19.83 18.33 1.95
C ARG A 183 21.14 18.71 2.65
N ASP A 184 21.58 19.95 2.48
CA ASP A 184 22.84 20.48 3.05
C ASP A 184 22.70 20.99 4.49
N GLY A 185 21.51 20.86 5.08
CA GLY A 185 21.15 21.33 6.40
C GLY A 185 20.62 22.76 6.41
N VAL A 186 19.48 22.95 7.10
CA VAL A 186 18.77 24.23 7.14
C VAL A 186 18.57 24.68 8.59
N THR A 187 19.13 25.84 8.93
CA THR A 187 18.92 26.46 10.25
C THR A 187 17.47 26.93 10.38
N LEU A 188 16.76 26.39 11.36
CA LEU A 188 15.40 26.79 11.67
C LEU A 188 15.37 28.19 12.29
N THR A 189 14.23 28.87 12.12
CA THR A 189 13.94 30.12 12.83
C THR A 189 13.85 29.88 14.35
N PRO A 190 13.95 30.93 15.20
CA PRO A 190 13.75 30.78 16.65
C PRO A 190 12.39 30.20 17.05
N ALA A 191 11.39 30.29 16.17
CA ALA A 191 10.06 29.68 16.34
C ALA A 191 9.99 28.20 15.89
N GLY A 192 11.11 27.57 15.51
CA GLY A 192 11.17 26.18 15.04
C GLY A 192 10.67 25.96 13.60
N ARG A 193 10.33 27.03 12.87
CA ARG A 193 9.87 26.98 11.47
C ARG A 193 11.02 26.94 10.48
N LEU A 194 10.79 26.37 9.31
CA LEU A 194 11.65 26.52 8.13
C LEU A 194 11.89 28.02 7.81
N PRO A 195 13.12 28.42 7.44
CA PRO A 195 13.40 29.78 7.02
C PRO A 195 12.71 30.08 5.69
N ARG A 196 12.42 31.36 5.45
CA ARG A 196 11.69 31.82 4.26
C ARG A 196 12.29 31.34 2.94
N SER A 197 13.61 31.21 2.85
CA SER A 197 14.30 30.67 1.66
C SER A 197 13.88 29.23 1.34
N ALA A 198 13.80 28.36 2.35
CA ALA A 198 13.35 26.98 2.19
C ALA A 198 11.85 26.92 1.82
N VAL A 199 11.00 27.67 2.52
CA VAL A 199 9.56 27.78 2.22
C VAL A 199 9.33 28.26 0.77
N ARG A 200 10.12 29.23 0.29
CA ARG A 200 10.11 29.71 -1.09
C ARG A 200 10.53 28.64 -2.10
N ALA A 201 11.57 27.88 -1.78
CA ALA A 201 12.06 26.82 -2.65
C ALA A 201 11.02 25.69 -2.83
N VAL A 202 10.32 25.30 -1.76
CA VAL A 202 9.19 24.36 -1.87
C VAL A 202 8.04 24.98 -2.68
N GLN A 203 7.64 26.22 -2.39
CA GLN A 203 6.55 26.89 -3.13
C GLN A 203 6.80 26.97 -4.64
N ALA A 204 8.07 27.12 -5.07
CA ALA A 204 8.43 27.16 -6.48
C ALA A 204 8.13 25.84 -7.21
N HIS A 205 8.19 24.70 -6.52
CA HIS A 205 7.81 23.39 -7.05
C HIS A 205 6.31 23.12 -6.85
N ARG A 206 5.74 23.53 -5.71
CA ARG A 206 4.31 23.36 -5.37
C ARG A 206 3.60 24.71 -5.19
N PRO A 207 3.28 25.43 -6.28
CA PRO A 207 2.57 26.70 -6.19
C PRO A 207 1.12 26.54 -5.70
N GLY A 208 0.48 25.41 -5.98
CA GLY A 208 -0.91 25.11 -5.60
C GLY A 208 -1.17 25.05 -4.09
N TRP A 209 -0.14 24.76 -3.28
CA TRP A 209 -0.23 24.76 -1.80
C TRP A 209 -0.46 26.16 -1.19
N SER A 210 -0.43 27.22 -2.01
CA SER A 210 -0.77 28.58 -1.59
C SER A 210 -2.21 28.91 -1.98
N ALA A 211 -3.10 28.98 -0.98
CA ALA A 211 -4.54 29.18 -1.17
C ALA A 211 -4.92 30.47 -1.94
N ASP A 212 -4.08 31.50 -1.92
CA ASP A 212 -4.26 32.76 -2.66
C ASP A 212 -3.18 32.98 -3.74
N GLY A 213 -2.35 31.98 -4.02
CA GLY A 213 -1.20 32.03 -4.91
C GLY A 213 -0.10 33.02 -4.48
N ARG A 214 -0.23 33.67 -3.32
CA ARG A 214 0.71 34.72 -2.90
C ARG A 214 2.03 34.12 -2.40
N PRO A 215 3.12 34.90 -2.46
CA PRO A 215 4.38 34.48 -1.86
C PRO A 215 4.27 34.17 -0.34
N ALA A 216 4.27 32.88 0.04
CA ALA A 216 4.34 32.36 1.41
C ALA A 216 5.51 32.90 2.27
N THR A 217 5.23 33.66 3.34
CA THR A 217 6.28 34.34 4.13
C THR A 217 6.91 33.46 5.22
N PHE A 218 6.14 32.49 5.69
CA PHE A 218 6.49 31.46 6.65
C PHE A 218 5.72 30.17 6.32
N GLU A 219 6.09 29.09 6.99
CA GLU A 219 5.70 27.72 6.65
C GLU A 219 4.18 27.50 6.61
N GLU A 220 3.44 28.03 7.59
CA GLU A 220 2.00 27.86 7.71
C GLU A 220 1.17 28.60 6.63
N HIS A 221 1.79 29.40 5.76
CA HIS A 221 1.13 29.87 4.52
C HIS A 221 0.97 28.75 3.48
N LEU A 222 1.67 27.61 3.66
CA LEU A 222 1.60 26.40 2.84
C LEU A 222 1.28 25.25 3.80
N HIS A 223 0.01 25.06 4.14
CA HIS A 223 -0.37 24.15 5.23
C HIS A 223 0.17 22.72 5.04
N ALA A 224 0.11 22.19 3.81
CA ALA A 224 0.69 20.91 3.43
C ALA A 224 2.22 20.81 3.69
N LEU A 225 2.99 21.90 3.52
CA LEU A 225 4.42 21.92 3.87
C LEU A 225 4.63 21.81 5.39
N PHE A 226 3.86 22.58 6.16
CA PHE A 226 3.94 22.54 7.62
C PHE A 226 3.61 21.14 8.17
N VAL A 227 2.57 20.50 7.62
CA VAL A 227 2.22 19.10 7.95
C VAL A 227 3.34 18.15 7.51
N LEU A 228 3.84 18.26 6.28
CA LEU A 228 4.91 17.41 5.75
C LEU A 228 6.19 17.46 6.61
N HIS A 229 6.64 18.65 7.01
CA HIS A 229 7.79 18.80 7.90
C HIS A 229 7.55 18.15 9.27
N GLY A 230 6.33 18.23 9.80
CA GLY A 230 5.89 17.50 10.98
C GLY A 230 5.99 15.98 10.82
N ILE A 231 5.41 15.44 9.75
CA ILE A 231 5.44 14.00 9.40
C ILE A 231 6.89 13.52 9.29
N LEU A 232 7.70 14.13 8.41
CA LEU A 232 9.08 13.68 8.16
C LEU A 232 9.95 13.73 9.42
N ARG A 233 9.68 14.63 10.37
CA ARG A 233 10.35 14.64 11.68
C ARG A 233 9.85 13.53 12.61
N LYS A 234 8.54 13.29 12.68
CA LYS A 234 7.96 12.24 13.54
C LYS A 234 8.43 10.85 13.11
N VAL A 235 8.43 10.58 11.80
CA VAL A 235 8.86 9.29 11.24
C VAL A 235 10.39 9.17 11.10
N GLY A 236 11.14 10.18 11.54
CA GLY A 236 12.60 10.15 11.64
C GLY A 236 13.37 10.26 10.32
N LEU A 237 12.74 10.77 9.26
CA LEU A 237 13.40 11.12 7.99
C LEU A 237 14.15 12.46 8.09
N LEU A 238 13.71 13.36 8.96
CA LEU A 238 14.38 14.61 9.31
C LEU A 238 14.79 14.64 10.79
N ARG A 239 16.00 15.14 11.07
CA ARG A 239 16.53 15.33 12.43
C ARG A 239 16.88 16.78 12.68
N LEU A 240 16.46 17.30 13.83
CA LEU A 240 16.88 18.59 14.34
C LEU A 240 18.06 18.42 15.30
N PHE A 241 19.18 19.09 15.04
CA PHE A 241 20.35 19.11 15.94
C PHE A 241 20.94 20.52 15.99
N ARG A 242 21.08 21.08 17.21
CA ARG A 242 21.62 22.44 17.46
C ARG A 242 20.98 23.54 16.58
N GLY A 243 19.68 23.43 16.31
CA GLY A 243 18.94 24.39 15.48
C GLY A 243 19.01 24.14 13.96
N VAL A 244 19.83 23.19 13.50
CA VAL A 244 19.91 22.78 12.09
C VAL A 244 19.07 21.54 11.86
N LEU A 245 18.16 21.61 10.89
CA LEU A 245 17.36 20.50 10.39
C LEU A 245 18.11 19.83 9.22
N THR A 246 18.33 18.52 9.29
CA THR A 246 19.00 17.74 8.24
C THR A 246 18.23 16.44 7.94
N PRO A 247 18.36 15.87 6.73
CA PRO A 247 17.95 14.49 6.47
C PRO A 247 18.70 13.51 7.39
N THR A 248 18.06 12.37 7.69
CA THR A 248 18.71 11.23 8.34
C THR A 248 19.25 10.24 7.30
N LYS A 249 20.00 9.22 7.73
CA LYS A 249 20.46 8.15 6.82
C LYS A 249 19.29 7.46 6.09
N ALA A 250 18.15 7.33 6.76
CA ALA A 250 16.92 6.76 6.19
C ALA A 250 16.40 7.54 4.98
N ALA A 251 16.57 8.87 4.96
CA ALA A 251 16.15 9.71 3.84
C ALA A 251 17.05 9.59 2.59
N GLY A 252 18.05 8.71 2.60
CA GLY A 252 18.83 8.31 1.43
C GLY A 252 18.45 6.94 0.85
N ASP A 253 17.41 6.29 1.37
CA ASP A 253 16.96 4.95 0.95
C ASP A 253 15.43 4.97 0.73
N ASP A 254 15.01 4.70 -0.51
CA ASP A 254 13.61 4.83 -0.93
C ASP A 254 12.69 3.84 -0.21
N ALA A 255 13.15 2.60 0.04
CA ALA A 255 12.37 1.59 0.75
C ALA A 255 12.14 2.02 2.21
N GLU A 256 13.17 2.58 2.84
CA GLU A 256 13.09 3.08 4.21
C GLU A 256 12.27 4.38 4.31
N ILE A 257 12.26 5.24 3.27
CA ILE A 257 11.33 6.36 3.18
C ILE A 257 9.88 5.86 3.12
N ILE A 258 9.56 4.96 2.18
CA ILE A 258 8.21 4.42 1.99
C ILE A 258 7.73 3.74 3.27
N ARG A 259 8.55 2.89 3.89
CA ARG A 259 8.24 2.19 5.16
C ARG A 259 7.94 3.16 6.30
N ARG A 260 8.75 4.21 6.46
CA ARG A 260 8.54 5.25 7.49
C ARG A 260 7.29 6.08 7.25
N LEU A 261 6.96 6.36 5.99
CA LEU A 261 5.75 7.07 5.62
C LEU A 261 4.49 6.20 5.80
N ARG A 262 4.56 4.89 5.52
CA ARG A 262 3.49 3.93 5.86
C ARG A 262 3.24 3.88 7.37
N ALA A 263 4.31 3.82 8.17
CA ALA A 263 4.23 3.86 9.64
C ALA A 263 3.70 5.19 10.24
N TRP A 264 3.39 6.21 9.43
CA TRP A 264 2.60 7.36 9.88
C TRP A 264 1.11 7.01 10.06
N PHE A 265 0.61 6.03 9.31
CA PHE A 265 -0.79 5.60 9.27
C PHE A 265 -1.05 4.34 10.11
N ASP A 266 -0.07 3.86 10.89
CA ASP A 266 -0.06 2.58 11.64
C ASP A 266 -1.16 2.42 12.74
N ASP A 267 -2.09 3.37 12.81
CA ASP A 267 -3.34 3.27 13.57
C ASP A 267 -4.42 2.66 12.67
N GLU A 268 -5.02 1.55 13.11
CA GLU A 268 -5.92 0.73 12.29
C GLU A 268 -7.05 1.53 11.64
N PHE A 269 -7.69 2.42 12.41
CA PHE A 269 -8.77 3.27 11.92
C PHE A 269 -8.26 4.27 10.88
N ARG A 270 -7.10 4.90 11.12
CA ARG A 270 -6.53 5.90 10.21
C ARG A 270 -6.02 5.30 8.90
N ASP A 271 -5.37 4.13 8.92
CA ASP A 271 -5.01 3.43 7.67
C ASP A 271 -6.28 3.04 6.90
N TYR A 272 -7.25 2.41 7.57
CA TYR A 272 -8.47 1.95 6.92
C TYR A 272 -9.27 3.11 6.31
N LEU A 273 -9.51 4.19 7.08
CA LEU A 273 -10.20 5.39 6.60
C LEU A 273 -9.44 6.05 5.43
N SER A 274 -8.12 6.17 5.52
CA SER A 274 -7.29 6.72 4.43
C SER A 274 -7.38 5.84 3.18
N ALA A 275 -7.36 4.51 3.34
CA ALA A 275 -7.44 3.58 2.23
C ALA A 275 -8.81 3.61 1.53
N ILE A 276 -9.91 3.69 2.28
CA ILE A 276 -11.27 3.84 1.72
C ILE A 276 -11.38 5.18 0.96
N VAL A 277 -10.94 6.31 1.55
CA VAL A 277 -10.94 7.63 0.89
C VAL A 277 -10.18 7.59 -0.43
N LEU A 278 -8.96 7.07 -0.44
CA LEU A 278 -8.10 7.03 -1.63
C LEU A 278 -8.61 6.03 -2.68
N GLY A 279 -9.21 4.91 -2.28
CA GLY A 279 -9.86 3.96 -3.17
C GLY A 279 -11.08 4.59 -3.87
N VAL A 280 -11.94 5.28 -3.11
CA VAL A 280 -13.13 5.97 -3.64
C VAL A 280 -12.72 7.04 -4.66
N LEU A 281 -11.77 7.91 -4.30
CA LEU A 281 -11.27 8.97 -5.20
C LEU A 281 -10.57 8.39 -6.44
N SER A 282 -9.83 7.29 -6.29
CA SER A 282 -9.12 6.63 -7.39
C SER A 282 -10.04 6.11 -8.50
N VAL A 283 -11.29 5.80 -8.20
CA VAL A 283 -12.26 5.25 -9.16
C VAL A 283 -13.34 6.28 -9.54
N SER A 284 -13.72 7.15 -8.61
CA SER A 284 -14.78 8.15 -8.81
C SER A 284 -14.32 9.40 -9.55
N GLY A 285 -13.01 9.69 -9.56
CA GLY A 285 -12.50 11.01 -9.95
C GLY A 285 -12.82 12.08 -8.91
N PRO A 286 -12.81 13.38 -9.30
CA PRO A 286 -13.07 14.47 -8.38
C PRO A 286 -14.48 14.42 -7.74
N LEU A 287 -14.54 14.53 -6.41
CA LEU A 287 -15.78 14.54 -5.62
C LEU A 287 -15.89 15.79 -4.76
N ALA A 288 -17.09 16.31 -4.57
CA ALA A 288 -17.33 17.31 -3.54
C ALA A 288 -17.16 16.69 -2.14
N THR A 289 -16.71 17.49 -1.17
CA THR A 289 -16.48 17.00 0.21
C THR A 289 -17.69 16.28 0.82
N ARG A 290 -18.92 16.70 0.49
CA ARG A 290 -20.13 16.00 0.94
C ARG A 290 -20.23 14.59 0.33
N ASP A 291 -20.17 14.48 -0.99
CA ASP A 291 -20.38 13.22 -1.70
C ASP A 291 -19.30 12.18 -1.35
N MET A 292 -18.07 12.65 -1.09
CA MET A 292 -17.00 11.83 -0.55
C MET A 292 -17.31 11.33 0.87
N VAL A 293 -17.73 12.20 1.80
CA VAL A 293 -18.13 11.77 3.17
C VAL A 293 -19.29 10.77 3.11
N ASP A 294 -20.31 11.06 2.30
CA ASP A 294 -21.52 10.23 2.19
C ASP A 294 -21.16 8.82 1.64
N ARG A 295 -20.22 8.70 0.67
CA ARG A 295 -19.72 7.40 0.17
C ARG A 295 -18.81 6.67 1.17
N VAL A 296 -17.87 7.38 1.79
CA VAL A 296 -16.94 6.77 2.76
C VAL A 296 -17.71 6.25 3.98
N GLY A 297 -18.66 7.01 4.51
CA GLY A 297 -19.51 6.57 5.62
C GLY A 297 -20.33 5.32 5.30
N ALA A 298 -20.85 5.21 4.07
CA ALA A 298 -21.58 4.01 3.63
C ALA A 298 -20.70 2.74 3.57
N LEU A 299 -19.41 2.89 3.28
CA LEU A 299 -18.44 1.77 3.24
C LEU A 299 -17.85 1.44 4.62
N MET A 300 -17.68 2.44 5.49
CA MET A 300 -17.18 2.25 6.86
C MET A 300 -18.26 1.68 7.81
N GLY A 301 -19.53 1.99 7.55
CA GLY A 301 -20.68 1.60 8.39
C GLY A 301 -20.75 2.34 9.73
N ASP A 302 -21.77 2.01 10.53
CA ASP A 302 -22.00 2.61 11.86
C ASP A 302 -21.14 1.98 12.99
N GLY A 303 -20.21 1.07 12.64
CA GLY A 303 -19.47 0.24 13.61
C GLY A 303 -18.29 0.92 14.32
N TRP A 304 -17.79 2.03 13.78
CA TRP A 304 -16.66 2.76 14.35
C TRP A 304 -17.13 3.76 15.39
N LEU A 305 -16.81 3.49 16.66
CA LEU A 305 -17.12 4.37 17.79
C LEU A 305 -15.86 5.12 18.25
N ASP A 306 -16.02 6.35 18.70
CA ASP A 306 -14.99 7.13 19.38
C ASP A 306 -14.76 6.65 20.83
N GLN A 307 -13.87 7.35 21.55
CA GLN A 307 -13.49 7.01 22.92
C GLN A 307 -14.65 7.14 23.94
N ASP A 308 -15.72 7.86 23.59
CA ASP A 308 -16.91 8.06 24.41
C ASP A 308 -18.06 7.11 23.99
N GLY A 309 -17.85 6.24 22.99
CA GLY A 309 -18.83 5.30 22.47
C GLY A 309 -19.83 5.91 21.47
N VAL A 310 -19.49 7.05 20.87
CA VAL A 310 -20.31 7.74 19.85
C VAL A 310 -19.80 7.39 18.45
N GLY A 311 -20.68 7.18 17.48
CA GLY A 311 -20.29 6.87 16.10
C GLY A 311 -19.39 7.95 15.50
N ALA A 312 -18.32 7.53 14.80
CA ALA A 312 -17.30 8.39 14.26
C ALA A 312 -17.88 9.46 13.30
N ASP A 313 -17.60 10.74 13.55
CA ASP A 313 -17.91 11.80 12.59
C ASP A 313 -16.91 11.75 11.44
N TYR A 314 -17.21 10.96 10.40
CA TYR A 314 -16.39 10.86 9.20
C TYR A 314 -16.12 12.21 8.52
N ARG A 315 -16.98 13.23 8.71
CA ARG A 315 -16.69 14.59 8.21
C ARG A 315 -15.55 15.23 8.99
N HIS A 316 -15.50 15.04 10.31
CA HIS A 316 -14.42 15.52 11.16
C HIS A 316 -13.13 14.77 10.83
N GLU A 317 -13.14 13.44 10.87
CA GLU A 317 -11.95 12.60 10.69
C GLU A 317 -11.32 12.76 9.30
N ILE A 318 -12.09 12.74 8.22
CA ILE A 318 -11.55 13.00 6.88
C ILE A 318 -11.08 14.46 6.77
N GLY A 319 -11.72 15.39 7.50
CA GLY A 319 -11.26 16.77 7.63
C GLY A 319 -9.87 16.89 8.28
N LEU A 320 -9.58 16.09 9.30
CA LEU A 320 -8.26 16.02 9.95
C LEU A 320 -7.21 15.42 9.01
N LEU A 321 -7.56 14.34 8.29
CA LEU A 321 -6.65 13.67 7.36
C LEU A 321 -6.23 14.55 6.16
N ARG A 322 -7.06 15.51 5.72
CA ARG A 322 -6.82 16.32 4.51
C ARG A 322 -5.39 16.83 4.39
N GLY A 323 -4.89 17.50 5.43
CA GLY A 323 -3.58 18.15 5.40
C GLY A 323 -2.42 17.15 5.28
N GLU A 324 -2.60 15.93 5.78
CA GLU A 324 -1.61 14.84 5.71
C GLU A 324 -1.64 14.15 4.34
N LEU A 325 -2.84 13.88 3.82
CA LEU A 325 -3.03 13.28 2.50
C LEU A 325 -2.53 14.24 1.39
N GLU A 326 -2.76 15.55 1.51
CA GLU A 326 -2.23 16.57 0.58
C GLU A 326 -0.71 16.73 0.73
N ALA A 327 -0.18 16.70 1.95
CA ALA A 327 1.26 16.75 2.22
C ALA A 327 2.03 15.60 1.56
N LEU A 328 1.40 14.43 1.43
CA LEU A 328 2.00 13.20 0.89
C LEU A 328 1.57 12.86 -0.55
N ASP A 329 1.04 13.84 -1.29
CA ASP A 329 0.58 13.69 -2.69
C ASP A 329 -0.50 12.60 -2.91
N LEU A 330 -1.20 12.20 -1.84
CA LEU A 330 -2.25 11.19 -1.89
C LEU A 330 -3.57 11.79 -2.38
N VAL A 331 -3.81 13.07 -2.11
CA VAL A 331 -4.92 13.84 -2.67
C VAL A 331 -4.44 15.15 -3.28
N SER A 332 -5.12 15.56 -4.35
CA SER A 332 -5.20 16.95 -4.77
C SER A 332 -6.51 17.51 -4.22
N THR A 333 -6.51 18.72 -3.63
CA THR A 333 -7.76 19.34 -3.18
C THR A 333 -7.83 20.80 -3.56
N ASP A 334 -9.01 21.23 -4.01
CA ASP A 334 -9.42 22.63 -3.86
C ASP A 334 -10.24 22.79 -2.56
N ALA A 335 -10.66 24.01 -2.24
CA ALA A 335 -11.41 24.30 -1.02
C ALA A 335 -12.77 23.57 -0.90
N THR A 336 -13.24 22.92 -1.96
CA THR A 336 -14.56 22.29 -2.08
C THR A 336 -14.49 20.83 -2.55
N THR A 337 -13.55 20.50 -3.44
CA THR A 337 -13.39 19.18 -4.06
C THR A 337 -12.17 18.41 -3.55
N TRP A 338 -12.25 17.09 -3.70
CA TRP A 338 -11.19 16.12 -3.46
C TRP A 338 -10.93 15.35 -4.74
N GLU A 339 -9.67 15.12 -5.09
CA GLU A 339 -9.23 14.34 -6.23
C GLU A 339 -8.07 13.42 -5.80
N ALA A 340 -7.93 12.26 -6.43
CA ALA A 340 -6.80 11.37 -6.19
C ALA A 340 -5.49 12.05 -6.64
N GLY A 341 -4.52 12.17 -5.73
CA GLY A 341 -3.21 12.72 -6.03
C GLY A 341 -2.29 11.70 -6.73
N PRO A 342 -1.11 12.13 -7.21
CA PRO A 342 -0.16 11.25 -7.92
C PRO A 342 0.25 10.00 -7.12
N SER A 343 0.32 10.08 -5.79
CA SER A 343 0.72 8.98 -4.90
C SER A 343 -0.46 8.20 -4.29
N ALA A 344 -1.70 8.51 -4.67
CA ALA A 344 -2.93 7.90 -4.12
C ALA A 344 -2.95 6.36 -4.18
N ARG A 345 -2.24 5.77 -5.15
CA ARG A 345 -2.15 4.32 -5.38
C ARG A 345 -0.76 3.74 -5.11
N THR A 346 0.19 4.51 -4.58
CA THR A 346 1.57 4.03 -4.40
C THR A 346 2.05 4.03 -2.95
N LEU A 347 1.48 4.86 -2.06
CA LEU A 347 1.95 4.88 -0.67
C LEU A 347 1.29 3.81 0.22
N LEU A 348 -0.03 3.65 0.16
CA LEU A 348 -0.79 2.77 1.06
C LEU A 348 -1.26 1.49 0.31
N PRO A 349 -0.73 0.29 0.61
CA PRO A 349 -1.07 -0.96 -0.08
C PRO A 349 -2.57 -1.29 -0.08
N ARG A 350 -3.27 -1.02 1.03
CA ARG A 350 -4.72 -1.19 1.15
C ARG A 350 -5.48 -0.27 0.17
N ALA A 351 -5.05 0.98 0.03
CA ALA A 351 -5.61 1.93 -0.95
C ALA A 351 -5.38 1.44 -2.39
N THR A 352 -4.17 0.98 -2.72
CA THR A 352 -3.82 0.38 -4.01
C THR A 352 -4.74 -0.79 -4.36
N ARG A 353 -4.96 -1.69 -3.40
CA ARG A 353 -5.84 -2.86 -3.53
C ARG A 353 -7.30 -2.48 -3.76
N LEU A 354 -7.86 -1.58 -2.95
CA LEU A 354 -9.24 -1.11 -3.09
C LEU A 354 -9.46 -0.39 -4.42
N ALA A 355 -8.52 0.48 -4.81
CA ALA A 355 -8.54 1.14 -6.12
C ALA A 355 -8.50 0.14 -7.29
N HIS A 356 -7.84 -1.01 -7.12
CA HIS A 356 -7.90 -2.08 -8.11
C HIS A 356 -9.27 -2.76 -8.15
N ILE A 357 -9.75 -3.27 -7.00
CA ILE A 357 -11.03 -4.00 -6.90
C ILE A 357 -12.17 -3.15 -7.46
N TRP A 358 -12.31 -1.92 -6.97
CA TRP A 358 -13.40 -1.01 -7.37
C TRP A 358 -13.27 -0.47 -8.81
N SER A 359 -12.09 -0.57 -9.44
CA SER A 359 -11.96 -0.25 -10.87
C SER A 359 -12.59 -1.29 -11.81
N LYS A 360 -12.88 -2.49 -11.29
CA LYS A 360 -13.64 -3.55 -11.97
C LYS A 360 -15.11 -3.53 -11.53
N GLU A 361 -15.32 -3.53 -10.22
CA GLU A 361 -16.64 -3.65 -9.58
C GLU A 361 -16.76 -2.59 -8.46
N PRO A 362 -17.32 -1.41 -8.75
CA PRO A 362 -17.54 -0.36 -7.76
C PRO A 362 -18.47 -0.83 -6.63
N ALA A 363 -18.14 -0.47 -5.39
CA ALA A 363 -18.89 -0.90 -4.20
C ALA A 363 -20.07 0.03 -3.83
N TRP A 364 -20.60 0.83 -4.77
CA TRP A 364 -21.64 1.86 -4.53
C TRP A 364 -22.56 2.08 -5.74
#